data_AF-A0A1T2ZEI9-F1
#
_entry.id   AF-A0A1T2ZEI9-F1
#
_cell.length_a   1.000
_cell.length_b   1.000
_cell.length_c   1.000
_cell.angle_alpha   90.00
_cell.angle_beta   90.00
_cell.angle_gamma   90.00
#
_symmetry.space_group_name_H-M   'P 1'
#
loop_
_entity.id
_entity.type
_entity.pdbx_description
1 polymer ?
#
loop_
_entity_poly.entity_id
_entity_poly.type
_entity_poly.pdbx_seq_one_letter_code
_entity_poly.pdbx_strand_id
1 'polypeptide(L)'
;MSQYRISNAARADIVDILRLSQTQFGDQARQRYQALILAALQAIADTPYRIGSYERGELAPGLRSYHLIYSRQQAKQPHGAVKSPRHIVFYRVASDDVIEVVRLLHDAMEVQLHLPND
;
A
#
# COMPACT_ATOMS: atom_id res chain seq x y z
N MET A 1 12.96 -11.76 -8.30
CA MET A 1 12.57 -10.53 -7.58
C MET A 1 11.24 -10.11 -8.15
N SER A 2 10.19 -10.07 -7.35
CA SER A 2 8.86 -9.74 -7.85
C SER A 2 8.81 -8.27 -8.21
N GLN A 3 8.31 -7.97 -9.40
CA GLN A 3 8.36 -6.65 -10.00
C GLN A 3 7.05 -5.92 -9.77
N TYR A 4 7.15 -4.66 -9.38
CA TYR A 4 6.02 -3.75 -9.33
C TYR A 4 6.45 -2.37 -9.82
N ARG A 5 5.52 -1.67 -10.47
CA ARG A 5 5.65 -0.27 -10.88
C ARG A 5 4.84 0.58 -9.91
N ILE A 6 5.35 1.76 -9.54
CA ILE A 6 4.65 2.69 -8.66
C ILE A 6 4.32 3.94 -9.45
N SER A 7 3.04 4.30 -9.50
CA SER A 7 2.59 5.55 -10.12
C SER A 7 3.21 6.78 -9.42
N ASN A 8 3.24 7.92 -10.10
CA ASN A 8 3.70 9.16 -9.47
C ASN A 8 2.84 9.57 -8.27
N ALA A 9 1.52 9.33 -8.34
CA ALA A 9 0.60 9.63 -7.25
C ALA A 9 0.86 8.72 -6.03
N ALA A 10 1.01 7.41 -6.22
CA ALA A 10 1.35 6.48 -5.14
C ALA A 10 2.72 6.79 -4.54
N ARG A 11 3.69 7.24 -5.34
CA ARG A 11 5.00 7.68 -4.84
C ARG A 11 4.86 8.92 -3.94
N ALA A 12 4.05 9.90 -4.34
CA ALA A 12 3.75 11.07 -3.53
C ALA A 12 3.06 10.67 -2.22
N ASP A 13 2.03 9.82 -2.28
CA ASP A 13 1.33 9.28 -1.12
C ASP A 13 2.33 8.65 -0.12
N ILE A 14 3.23 7.77 -0.59
CA ILE A 14 4.25 7.12 0.25
C ILE A 14 5.16 8.15 0.92
N VAL A 15 5.64 9.15 0.17
CA VAL A 15 6.51 10.20 0.72
C VAL A 15 5.80 10.97 1.83
N ASP A 16 4.55 11.36 1.61
CA ASP A 16 3.77 12.13 2.58
C ASP A 16 3.43 11.32 3.83
N ILE A 17 3.06 10.05 3.66
CA ILE A 17 2.82 9.13 4.79
C ILE A 17 4.08 8.97 5.65
N LEU A 18 5.24 8.77 5.01
CA LEU A 18 6.50 8.60 5.73
C LEU A 18 6.90 9.90 6.45
N ARG A 19 6.77 11.06 5.79
CA ARG A 19 7.02 12.36 6.41
C ARG A 19 6.10 12.57 7.62
N LEU A 20 4.80 12.36 7.46
CA LEU A 20 3.81 12.53 8.53
C LEU A 20 4.09 11.61 9.71
N SER A 21 4.42 10.34 9.44
CA SER A 21 4.74 9.36 10.49
C SER A 21 5.98 9.77 11.29
N GLN A 22 6.98 10.37 10.63
CA GLN A 22 8.17 10.90 11.29
C GLN A 22 7.83 12.11 12.15
N THR A 23 7.11 13.08 11.59
CA THR A 23 6.75 14.32 12.27
C THR A 23 5.88 14.07 13.51
N GLN A 24 4.94 13.12 13.44
CA GLN A 24 4.02 12.86 14.54
C GLN A 24 4.56 11.87 15.58
N PHE A 25 5.37 10.89 15.18
CA PHE A 25 5.70 9.73 16.02
C PHE A 25 7.21 9.39 16.06
N GLY A 26 8.05 10.18 15.39
CA GLY A 26 9.51 10.04 15.37
C GLY A 26 10.04 9.01 14.37
N ASP A 27 11.37 8.97 14.25
CA ASP A 27 12.08 8.18 13.22
C ASP A 27 11.80 6.68 13.30
N GLN A 28 11.67 6.15 14.51
CA GLN A 28 11.34 4.75 14.74
C GLN A 28 9.96 4.37 14.19
N ALA A 29 8.98 5.28 14.26
CA ALA A 29 7.68 5.05 13.66
C ALA A 29 7.74 5.11 12.13
N ARG A 30 8.47 6.07 11.57
CA ARG A 30 8.75 6.15 10.13
C ARG A 30 9.37 4.87 9.60
N GLN A 31 10.39 4.34 10.27
CA GLN A 31 11.06 3.10 9.88
C GLN A 31 10.10 1.89 9.90
N ARG A 32 9.30 1.75 10.96
CA ARG A 32 8.27 0.69 11.02
C ARG A 32 7.22 0.83 9.91
N TYR A 33 6.81 2.06 9.59
CA TYR A 33 5.83 2.30 8.52
C TYR A 33 6.41 2.03 7.14
N GLN A 34 7.66 2.42 6.89
CA GLN A 34 8.39 2.12 5.66
C GLN A 34 8.50 0.61 5.44
N ALA A 35 8.90 -0.14 6.46
CA ALA A 35 8.95 -1.60 6.41
C ALA A 35 7.58 -2.23 6.12
N LEU A 36 6.51 -1.66 6.70
CA LEU A 36 5.14 -2.11 6.47
C LEU A 36 4.68 -1.91 5.03
N ILE A 37 4.93 -0.74 4.47
CA ILE A 37 4.61 -0.45 3.07
C ILE A 37 5.40 -1.41 2.16
N LEU A 38 6.71 -1.54 2.36
CA LEU A 38 7.54 -2.42 1.54
C LEU A 38 7.07 -3.88 1.60
N ALA A 39 6.76 -4.39 2.79
CA ALA A 39 6.25 -5.75 2.97
C ALA A 39 4.92 -5.95 2.24
N ALA A 40 4.04 -4.95 2.21
CA ALA A 40 2.77 -5.02 1.50
C ALA A 40 2.95 -5.00 -0.03
N LEU A 41 3.85 -4.15 -0.55
CA LEU A 41 4.13 -4.10 -1.98
C LEU A 41 4.77 -5.42 -2.47
N GLN A 42 5.71 -5.97 -1.70
CA GLN A 42 6.29 -7.27 -2.01
C GLN A 42 5.24 -8.38 -1.94
N ALA A 43 4.40 -8.37 -0.91
CA ALA A 43 3.33 -9.33 -0.71
C ALA A 43 2.36 -9.43 -1.89
N ILE A 44 1.96 -8.30 -2.47
CA ILE A 44 1.06 -8.28 -3.63
C ILE A 44 1.81 -8.56 -4.94
N ALA A 45 3.09 -8.20 -5.05
CA ALA A 45 3.92 -8.55 -6.20
C ALA A 45 4.19 -10.06 -6.29
N ASP A 46 4.34 -10.74 -5.15
CA ASP A 46 4.53 -12.20 -5.10
C ASP A 46 3.25 -12.97 -5.35
N THR A 47 2.12 -12.49 -4.82
CA THR A 47 0.82 -13.17 -4.90
C THR A 47 -0.29 -12.12 -4.95
N PRO A 48 -0.66 -11.64 -6.15
CA PRO A 48 -1.65 -10.57 -6.31
C PRO A 48 -3.00 -10.93 -5.67
N TYR A 49 -3.50 -12.13 -5.93
CA TYR A 49 -4.82 -12.58 -5.49
C TYR A 49 -4.85 -13.18 -4.07
N ARG A 50 -3.89 -12.80 -3.21
CA ARG A 50 -3.77 -13.31 -1.85
C ARG A 50 -4.93 -12.89 -0.94
N ILE A 51 -5.04 -13.58 0.20
CA ILE A 51 -5.94 -13.20 1.30
C ILE A 51 -5.72 -11.72 1.67
N GLY A 52 -6.83 -10.99 1.79
CA GLY A 52 -6.84 -9.56 2.08
C GLY A 52 -6.73 -8.68 0.84
N SER A 53 -6.53 -9.27 -0.34
CA SER A 53 -6.69 -8.56 -1.61
C SER A 53 -8.11 -8.72 -2.14
N TYR A 54 -8.75 -7.60 -2.45
CA TYR A 54 -10.12 -7.59 -2.93
C TYR A 54 -10.23 -6.83 -4.25
N GLU A 55 -11.04 -7.36 -5.16
CA GLU A 55 -11.44 -6.65 -6.37
C GLU A 55 -12.25 -5.41 -6.03
N ARG A 56 -12.03 -4.35 -6.80
CA ARG A 56 -12.65 -3.03 -6.68
C ARG A 56 -13.16 -2.55 -8.04
N GLY A 57 -13.72 -3.49 -8.82
CA GLY A 57 -14.27 -3.22 -10.15
C GLY A 57 -15.37 -2.15 -10.14
N GLU A 58 -16.07 -2.01 -9.00
CA GLU A 58 -17.04 -0.95 -8.74
C GLU A 58 -16.44 0.46 -8.68
N LEU A 59 -15.13 0.58 -8.45
CA LEU A 59 -14.41 1.86 -8.44
C LEU A 59 -13.71 2.11 -9.78
N ALA A 60 -13.05 1.10 -10.32
CA ALA A 60 -12.47 1.13 -11.66
C ALA A 60 -12.21 -0.31 -12.15
N PRO A 61 -12.36 -0.61 -13.46
CA PRO A 61 -12.06 -1.94 -14.00
C PRO A 61 -10.67 -2.45 -13.63
N GLY A 62 -10.59 -3.72 -13.21
CA GLY A 62 -9.33 -4.39 -12.86
C GLY A 62 -8.65 -3.86 -11.60
N LEU A 63 -9.22 -2.87 -10.91
CA LEU A 63 -8.65 -2.33 -9.68
C LEU A 63 -8.78 -3.34 -8.54
N ARG A 64 -7.76 -3.38 -7.69
CA ARG A 64 -7.73 -4.18 -6.48
C ARG A 64 -7.27 -3.34 -5.31
N SER A 65 -7.65 -3.74 -4.11
CA SER A 65 -7.21 -3.13 -2.86
C SER A 65 -6.52 -4.16 -1.97
N TYR A 66 -5.58 -3.69 -1.14
CA TYR A 66 -4.88 -4.49 -0.14
C TYR A 66 -4.55 -3.65 1.08
N HIS A 67 -5.19 -3.94 2.22
CA HIS A 67 -4.97 -3.17 3.45
C HIS A 67 -3.63 -3.54 4.10
N LEU A 68 -2.83 -2.55 4.54
CA LEU A 68 -1.49 -2.79 5.11
C LEU A 68 -1.49 -3.71 6.35
N ILE A 69 -2.63 -3.85 7.03
CA ILE A 69 -2.80 -4.76 8.17
C ILE A 69 -2.38 -6.20 7.85
N TYR A 70 -2.60 -6.66 6.62
CA TYR A 70 -2.29 -8.03 6.21
C TYR A 70 -0.79 -8.32 6.09
N SER A 71 0.05 -7.28 6.06
CA SER A 71 1.52 -7.41 6.07
C SER A 71 2.15 -7.05 7.41
N ARG A 72 1.34 -6.68 8.43
CA ARG A 72 1.83 -6.20 9.73
C ARG A 72 2.77 -7.18 10.43
N GLN A 73 2.48 -8.48 10.37
CA GLN A 73 3.32 -9.49 11.02
C GLN A 73 4.64 -9.68 10.27
N GLN A 74 4.60 -9.71 8.94
CA GLN A 74 5.80 -9.84 8.09
C GLN A 74 6.72 -8.62 8.20
N ALA A 75 6.15 -7.44 8.48
CA ALA A 75 6.89 -6.19 8.60
C ALA A 75 7.48 -5.91 10.00
N LYS A 76 7.33 -6.83 10.97
CA LYS A 76 7.76 -6.60 12.35
C LYS A 76 9.27 -6.27 12.40
N GLN A 77 9.59 -5.10 12.95
CA GLN A 77 10.97 -4.68 13.16
C GLN A 77 11.44 -5.07 14.57
N PRO A 78 12.76 -5.06 14.87
CA PRO A 78 13.26 -5.32 16.23
C PRO A 78 12.61 -4.41 17.30
N HIS A 79 12.24 -3.19 16.89
CA HIS A 79 11.61 -2.17 17.74
C HIS A 79 10.07 -2.25 17.73
N GLY A 80 9.52 -3.37 17.26
CA GLY A 80 8.08 -3.65 17.20
C GLY A 80 7.46 -3.46 15.81
N ALA A 81 6.14 -3.68 15.74
CA ALA A 81 5.33 -3.48 14.55
C ALA A 81 4.49 -2.20 14.65
N VAL A 82 4.00 -1.69 13.53
CA VAL A 82 2.96 -0.65 13.52
C VAL A 82 1.72 -1.21 14.23
N LYS A 83 1.23 -0.55 15.28
CA LYS A 83 0.10 -1.05 16.08
C LYS A 83 -1.21 -1.03 15.31
N SER A 84 -1.51 0.09 14.64
CA SER A 84 -2.73 0.32 13.86
C SER A 84 -2.36 0.84 12.48
N PRO A 85 -2.11 -0.03 11.49
CA PRO A 85 -2.03 0.34 10.08
C PRO A 85 -3.36 0.95 9.61
N ARG A 86 -3.30 2.04 8.85
CA ARG A 86 -4.48 2.81 8.42
C ARG A 86 -4.51 3.07 6.92
N HIS A 87 -3.63 2.43 6.14
CA HIS A 87 -3.55 2.68 4.70
C HIS A 87 -3.87 1.43 3.90
N ILE A 88 -4.37 1.66 2.69
CA ILE A 88 -4.80 0.67 1.71
C ILE A 88 -4.02 0.93 0.42
N VAL A 89 -3.35 -0.10 -0.08
CA VAL A 89 -2.73 -0.09 -1.40
C VAL A 89 -3.83 -0.35 -2.43
N PHE A 90 -3.98 0.54 -3.40
CA PHE A 90 -4.80 0.31 -4.60
C PHE A 90 -3.87 -0.01 -5.76
N TYR A 91 -4.14 -1.11 -6.46
CA TYR A 91 -3.24 -1.62 -7.48
C TYR A 91 -3.99 -2.37 -8.59
N ARG A 92 -3.30 -2.63 -9.70
CA ARG A 92 -3.76 -3.47 -10.82
C ARG A 92 -2.73 -4.53 -11.14
N VAL A 93 -3.17 -5.60 -11.81
CA VAL A 93 -2.29 -6.60 -12.41
C VAL A 93 -2.25 -6.29 -13.90
N ALA A 94 -1.09 -5.88 -14.41
CA ALA A 94 -0.89 -5.62 -15.83
C ALA A 94 -0.80 -6.94 -16.63
N SER A 95 -0.89 -6.85 -17.95
CA SER A 95 -0.86 -8.01 -18.85
C SER A 95 0.47 -8.77 -18.87
N ASP A 96 1.55 -8.16 -18.38
CA ASP A 96 2.87 -8.75 -18.17
C ASP A 96 3.06 -9.33 -16.75
N ASP A 97 1.96 -9.55 -16.02
CA ASP A 97 1.91 -9.97 -14.61
C ASP A 97 2.62 -9.01 -13.63
N VAL A 98 2.93 -7.79 -14.07
CA VAL A 98 3.54 -6.77 -13.22
C VAL A 98 2.45 -6.06 -12.40
N ILE A 99 2.71 -5.90 -11.10
CA ILE A 99 1.83 -5.12 -10.25
C ILE A 99 2.03 -3.63 -10.50
N GLU A 100 0.93 -2.92 -10.79
CA GLU A 100 0.91 -1.47 -10.89
C GLU A 100 0.26 -0.87 -9.65
N VAL A 101 1.07 -0.23 -8.81
CA VAL A 101 0.59 0.46 -7.60
C VAL A 101 0.03 1.83 -8.01
N VAL A 102 -1.29 1.98 -7.90
CA VAL A 102 -2.03 3.14 -8.37
C VAL A 102 -2.06 4.24 -7.30
N ARG A 103 -2.42 3.91 -6.06
CA ARG A 103 -2.47 4.84 -4.90
C ARG A 103 -2.15 4.10 -3.59
N LEU A 104 -1.73 4.85 -2.57
CA LEU A 104 -1.67 4.38 -1.18
C LEU A 104 -2.47 5.35 -0.30
N LEU A 105 -3.72 5.01 -0.03
CA LEU A 105 -4.66 5.94 0.60
C LEU A 105 -4.92 5.59 2.06
N HIS A 106 -5.20 6.59 2.88
CA HIS A 106 -5.68 6.38 4.23
C HIS A 106 -7.11 5.82 4.19
N ASP A 107 -7.45 4.88 5.08
CA ASP A 107 -8.73 4.14 5.10
C ASP A 107 -9.96 5.01 5.38
N ALA A 108 -9.75 6.23 5.87
CA ALA A 108 -10.76 7.25 6.09
C ALA A 108 -10.99 8.18 4.89
N MET A 109 -10.22 8.05 3.80
CA MET A 109 -10.36 8.89 2.62
C MET A 109 -11.52 8.43 1.74
N GLU A 110 -12.20 9.37 1.11
CA GLU A 110 -13.16 9.09 0.05
C GLU A 110 -12.41 8.67 -1.22
N VAL A 111 -12.33 7.36 -1.42
CA VAL A 111 -11.46 6.73 -2.42
C VAL A 111 -11.74 7.23 -3.85
N GLN A 112 -13.01 7.44 -4.21
CA GLN A 112 -13.43 7.86 -5.55
C GLN A 112 -12.82 9.20 -5.98
N LEU A 113 -12.60 10.13 -5.05
CA LEU A 113 -11.99 11.43 -5.35
C LEU A 113 -10.48 11.35 -5.64
N HIS A 114 -9.86 10.20 -5.41
CA HIS A 114 -8.41 10.02 -5.43
C HIS A 114 -7.95 8.98 -6.46
N LEU A 115 -8.86 8.17 -6.99
CA LEU A 115 -8.52 7.26 -8.08
C LEU A 115 -8.54 8.02 -9.42
N PRO A 116 -7.69 7.64 -10.38
CA PRO A 116 -7.82 8.16 -11.73
C PRO A 116 -9.19 7.80 -12.30
N ASN A 117 -9.84 8.77 -12.92
CA ASN A 117 -11.00 8.55 -13.78
C ASN A 117 -10.46 7.97 -15.08
N ASP A 118 -10.34 6.66 -15.17
CA ASP A 118 -9.97 5.99 -16.43
C ASP A 118 -11.09 6.14 -17.48
#